data_AF-A0A520I5I1-F1
#
_entry.id   AF-A0A520I5I1-F1
#
_cell.length_a   1.000
_cell.length_b   1.000
_cell.length_c   1.000
_cell.angle_alpha   90.00
_cell.angle_beta   90.00
_cell.angle_gamma   90.00
#
_symmetry.space_group_name_H-M   'P 1'
#
loop_
_entity.id
_entity.type
_entity.pdbx_description
1 polymer ?
#
loop_
_entity_poly.entity_id
_entity_poly.type
_entity_poly.pdbx_seq_one_letter_code
_entity_poly.pdbx_strand_id
1 'polypeptide(L)' 'PFTWGKTAHKAVYNSAVLEAVAQMALLTRQINPQSPKLKDALIKKHFERKHGPDSYYGQ' A
#
# COMPACT_ATOMS: atom_id res chain seq x y z
N PRO A 1 8.30 9.55 8.85
CA PRO A 1 7.52 9.39 7.59
C PRO A 1 6.49 10.54 7.48
N PHE A 2 6.04 10.87 6.27
CA PHE A 2 5.01 11.89 6.04
C PHE A 2 3.94 11.33 5.10
N THR A 3 2.67 11.42 5.50
CA THR A 3 1.53 10.90 4.73
C THR A 3 0.42 11.93 4.62
N TRP A 4 -0.36 11.82 3.56
CA TRP A 4 -1.46 12.73 3.25
C TRP A 4 -2.70 11.96 2.81
N GLY A 5 -3.84 12.65 2.76
CA GLY A 5 -5.11 12.12 2.30
C GLY A 5 -6.10 13.25 2.08
N LYS A 6 -7.22 12.96 1.40
CA LYS A 6 -8.27 13.95 1.11
C LYS A 6 -8.91 14.55 2.37
N THR A 7 -8.82 13.84 3.49
CA THR A 7 -9.28 14.26 4.81
C THR A 7 -8.23 13.92 5.86
N ALA A 8 -8.27 14.60 7.02
CA ALA A 8 -7.38 14.31 8.14
C ALA A 8 -7.45 12.82 8.55
N HIS A 9 -8.66 12.27 8.67
CA HIS A 9 -8.85 10.85 8.98
C HIS A 9 -8.20 9.94 7.92
N LYS A 10 -8.31 10.27 6.63
CA LYS A 10 -7.67 9.48 5.58
C LYS A 10 -6.14 9.60 5.61
N ALA A 11 -5.60 10.76 5.95
CA ALA A 11 -4.16 10.96 6.12
C ALA A 11 -3.60 10.08 7.26
N VAL A 12 -4.30 10.03 8.40
CA VAL A 12 -3.94 9.16 9.54
C VAL A 12 -4.04 7.68 9.16
N TYR A 13 -5.11 7.28 8.46
CA TYR A 13 -5.25 5.91 7.93
C TYR A 13 -4.07 5.54 7.02
N ASN A 14 -3.67 6.43 6.10
CA ASN A 14 -2.53 6.19 5.22
C ASN A 14 -1.21 6.09 6.01
N SER A 15 -1.04 6.87 7.10
CA SER A 15 0.11 6.75 8.01
C SER A 15 0.19 5.37 8.66
N ALA A 16 -0.92 4.85 9.17
CA ALA A 16 -0.96 3.54 9.80
C ALA A 16 -0.66 2.41 8.79
N VAL A 17 -1.19 2.52 7.56
CA VAL A 17 -0.88 1.58 6.48
C VAL A 17 0.59 1.62 6.11
N LEU A 18 1.20 2.81 6.01
CA LEU A 18 2.62 2.96 5.69
C LEU A 18 3.50 2.27 6.75
N GLU A 19 3.18 2.46 8.03
CA GLU A 19 3.90 1.83 9.14
C GLU A 19 3.82 0.30 9.08
N ALA A 20 2.61 -0.25 8.89
CA ALA A 20 2.42 -1.70 8.78
C ALA A 20 3.21 -2.30 7.60
N VAL A 21 3.21 -1.63 6.44
CA VAL A 21 3.96 -2.06 5.27
C VAL A 21 5.47 -1.97 5.50
N ALA A 22 5.94 -0.91 6.17
CA ALA A 22 7.36 -0.76 6.52
C ALA A 22 7.84 -1.87 7.46
N GLN A 23 7.05 -2.21 8.49
CA GLN A 23 7.35 -3.32 9.40
C GLN A 23 7.41 -4.65 8.65
N MET A 24 6.41 -4.95 7.82
CA MET A 24 6.42 -6.18 7.01
C MET A 24 7.62 -6.23 6.08
N ALA A 25 7.96 -5.13 5.41
CA ALA A 25 9.12 -5.04 4.52
C ALA A 25 10.43 -5.29 5.26
N LEU A 26 10.59 -4.75 6.48
CA LEU A 26 11.76 -5.00 7.32
C LEU A 26 11.90 -6.50 7.64
N LEU A 27 10.82 -7.13 8.12
CA LEU A 27 10.81 -8.57 8.44
C LEU A 27 11.09 -9.42 7.19
N THR A 28 10.48 -9.11 6.05
CA THR A 28 10.73 -9.82 4.78
C THR A 28 12.20 -9.75 4.39
N ARG A 29 12.83 -8.57 4.50
CA ARG A 29 14.25 -8.38 4.17
C ARG A 29 15.18 -9.10 5.13
N GLN A 30 14.83 -9.17 6.42
CA GLN A 30 15.59 -9.94 7.41
C GLN A 30 15.53 -11.45 7.12
N ILE A 31 14.38 -11.97 6.69
CA ILE A 31 14.20 -13.39 6.35
C ILE A 31 14.88 -13.74 5.02
N ASN A 32 14.67 -12.92 3.99
CA ASN A 32 15.25 -13.13 2.66
C ASN A 32 15.66 -11.78 2.03
N PRO A 33 16.97 -11.44 2.07
CA PRO A 33 17.48 -10.23 1.45
C PRO A 33 17.24 -10.16 -0.06
N GLN A 34 17.14 -11.32 -0.73
CA GLN A 34 16.91 -11.45 -2.18
C GLN A 34 15.42 -11.57 -2.54
N SER A 35 14.50 -11.31 -1.61
CA SER A 35 13.06 -11.33 -1.89
C SER A 35 12.75 -10.41 -3.09
N PRO A 36 12.13 -10.93 -4.17
CA PRO A 36 11.79 -10.12 -5.32
C PRO A 36 10.68 -9.13 -4.98
N LYS A 37 10.62 -8.01 -5.71
CA LYS A 37 9.47 -7.12 -5.67
C LYS A 37 8.25 -7.81 -6.26
N LEU A 38 7.06 -7.41 -5.81
CA LEU A 38 5.81 -7.83 -6.44
C LEU A 38 5.78 -7.36 -7.91
N LYS A 39 5.22 -8.17 -8.81
CA LYS A 39 5.07 -7.80 -10.23
C LYS A 39 4.27 -6.49 -10.36
N ASP A 40 4.75 -5.56 -11.19
CA ASP A 40 4.12 -4.25 -11.39
C ASP A 40 2.66 -4.35 -11.82
N ALA A 41 2.32 -5.34 -12.66
CA ALA A 41 0.93 -5.60 -13.07
C ALA A 41 -0.01 -5.87 -11.89
N LEU A 42 0.47 -6.56 -10.84
CA LEU A 42 -0.33 -6.85 -9.65
C LEU A 42 -0.47 -5.60 -8.76
N ILE A 43 0.61 -4.81 -8.63
CA ILE A 43 0.57 -3.52 -7.91
C ILE A 43 -0.46 -2.60 -8.56
N LYS A 44 -0.36 -2.43 -9.89
CA LYS A 44 -1.27 -1.62 -10.69
C LYS A 44 -2.72 -2.08 -10.54
N LYS A 45 -2.99 -3.38 -10.74
CA LYS A 45 -4.32 -3.97 -10.56
C LYS A 45 -4.91 -3.70 -9.17
N HIS A 46 -4.11 -3.83 -8.11
CA HIS A 46 -4.60 -3.59 -6.74
C HIS A 46 -4.91 -2.12 -6.48
N PHE A 47 -4.08 -1.21 -7.00
CA PHE A 47 -4.29 0.23 -6.89
C PHE A 47 -5.56 0.65 -7.65
N GLU A 48 -5.66 0.27 -8.93
CA GLU A 48 -6.78 0.62 -9.80
C GLU A 48 -8.12 0.13 -9.25
N ARG A 49 -8.15 -1.06 -8.62
CA ARG A 49 -9.35 -1.58 -7.97
C ARG A 49 -9.99 -0.59 -6.98
N LYS A 50 -9.20 0.19 -6.24
CA LYS A 50 -9.71 1.13 -5.21
C LYS A 50 -9.59 2.61 -5.58
N HIS A 51 -8.72 2.94 -6.53
CA HIS A 51 -8.33 4.32 -6.83
C HIS A 51 -8.29 4.64 -8.33
N GLY A 52 -8.56 3.66 -9.20
CA GLY A 52 -8.66 3.86 -10.64
C GLY A 52 -10.00 4.47 -11.07
N PRO A 53 -10.13 4.85 -12.36
CA PRO A 53 -11.36 5.44 -12.90
C PRO A 53 -12.59 4.54 -12.72
N ASP A 54 -12.40 3.22 -12.82
CA ASP A 54 -13.43 2.20 -12.66
C ASP A 54 -13.39 1.53 -11.27
N SER A 55 -12.96 2.25 -10.23
CA SER A 55 -12.84 1.68 -8.88
C SER A 55 -14.19 1.12 -8.40
N TYR A 56 -14.32 -0.19 -8.31
CA TYR A 56 -15.53 -0.86 -7.82
C TYR A 56 -15.36 -1.20 -6.35
N TYR A 57 -15.89 -0.32 -5.49
CA TYR A 57 -16.16 -0.64 -4.09
C TYR A 57 -17.57 -0.11 -3.78
N GLY A 58 -18.57 -1.00 -3.79
CA GLY A 58 -19.94 -0.71 -3.39
C GLY A 58 -20.96 -0.49 -4.52
N GLN A 59 -21.11 -1.44 -5.45
CA GLN A 59 -22.49 -1.88 -5.72
C GLN A 59 -22.82 -3.02 -4.78
#